data_AF-A0A7C6Z2E7-F1
#
_entry.id   AF-A0A7C6Z2E7-F1
#
_cell.length_a   1.000
_cell.length_b   1.000
_cell.length_c   1.000
_cell.angle_alpha   90.00
_cell.angle_beta   90.00
_cell.angle_gamma   90.00
#
_symmetry.space_group_name_H-M   'P 1'
#
loop_
_entity.id
_entity.type
_entity.pdbx_description
1 polymer ?
#
loop_
_entity_poly.entity_id
_entity_poly.type
_entity_poly.pdbx_seq_one_letter_code
_entity_poly.pdbx_strand_id
1 'polypeptide(L)'
;MTIIQEAIETLETIPYRGMRPQDFEEFWLESLRGDTRVKARLELEEIPYPLSKVEVFAATLLSGDRVELKGYYLRPRAINPRETLPGLVRFHGYSGNRGQISELLFWALQGYAILALDVRG
;
A
#
# COMPACT_ATOMS: atom_id res chain seq x y z
N MET A 1 23.01 31.23 -11.75
CA MET A 1 23.32 29.80 -11.49
C MET A 1 22.80 28.99 -12.67
N THR A 2 22.77 27.66 -12.63
CA THR A 2 22.04 26.91 -13.68
C THR A 2 20.53 27.06 -13.46
N ILE A 3 19.75 27.00 -14.53
CA ILE A 3 18.27 27.05 -14.48
C ILE A 3 17.71 25.99 -13.51
N ILE A 4 18.36 24.82 -13.41
CA ILE A 4 17.97 23.72 -12.51
C ILE A 4 18.16 24.14 -11.04
N GLN A 5 19.28 24.79 -10.70
CA GLN A 5 19.57 25.20 -9.33
C GLN A 5 18.58 26.27 -8.85
N GLU A 6 18.28 27.25 -9.70
CA GLU A 6 17.31 28.32 -9.41
C GLU A 6 15.89 27.77 -9.23
N ALA A 7 15.51 26.75 -10.01
CA ALA A 7 14.23 26.05 -9.84
C ALA A 7 14.14 25.29 -8.52
N ILE A 8 15.23 24.62 -8.09
CA ILE A 8 15.28 23.92 -6.79
C ILE A 8 15.13 24.91 -5.64
N GLU A 9 15.89 26.01 -5.63
CA GLU A 9 15.79 27.05 -4.59
C GLU A 9 14.38 27.64 -4.52
N THR A 10 13.73 27.78 -5.67
CA THR A 10 12.32 28.20 -5.73
C THR A 10 11.43 27.17 -5.03
N LEU A 11 11.54 25.88 -5.37
CA LEU A 11 10.71 24.82 -4.78
C LEU A 11 10.89 24.69 -3.27
N GLU A 12 12.12 24.82 -2.78
CA GLU A 12 12.46 24.74 -1.34
C GLU A 12 11.87 25.91 -0.53
N THR A 13 11.56 27.03 -1.19
CA THR A 13 11.02 28.24 -0.54
C THR A 13 9.51 28.40 -0.68
N ILE A 14 8.81 27.50 -1.39
CA ILE A 14 7.35 27.58 -1.54
C ILE A 14 6.66 27.37 -0.18
N PRO A 15 5.95 28.38 0.36
CA PRO A 15 5.23 28.20 1.61
C PRO A 15 3.97 27.37 1.38
N TYR A 16 3.60 26.56 2.37
CA TYR A 16 2.29 25.91 2.40
C TYR A 16 1.18 26.97 2.45
N ARG A 17 0.25 26.93 1.49
CA ARG A 17 -0.89 27.87 1.39
C ARG A 17 -2.23 27.25 1.77
N GLY A 18 -2.25 25.99 2.20
CA GLY A 18 -3.50 25.34 2.58
C GLY A 18 -4.03 25.85 3.92
N MET A 19 -5.34 25.79 4.10
CA MET A 19 -5.97 26.01 5.40
C MET A 19 -6.11 24.66 6.09
N ARG A 20 -5.46 24.50 7.25
CA ARG A 20 -5.72 23.38 8.16
C ARG A 20 -6.94 23.73 9.02
N PRO A 21 -8.04 22.96 8.97
CA PRO A 21 -9.18 23.14 9.86
C PRO A 21 -8.76 23.07 11.34
N GLN A 22 -9.46 23.80 12.21
CA GLN A 22 -9.15 23.86 13.66
C GLN A 22 -9.28 22.49 14.32
N ASP A 23 -10.21 21.67 13.82
CA ASP A 23 -10.58 20.34 14.28
C ASP A 23 -9.86 19.21 13.51
N PHE A 24 -8.88 19.50 12.64
CA PHE A 24 -8.23 18.50 11.78
C PHE A 24 -7.74 17.27 12.54
N GLU A 25 -7.09 17.50 13.69
CA GLU A 25 -6.54 16.40 14.49
C GLU A 25 -7.64 15.60 15.19
N GLU A 26 -8.62 16.28 15.76
CA GLU A 26 -9.78 15.66 16.40
C GLU A 26 -10.54 14.80 15.39
N PHE A 27 -10.83 15.32 14.20
CA PHE A 27 -11.48 14.60 13.10
C PHE A 27 -10.78 13.28 12.75
N TRP A 28 -9.46 13.29 12.59
CA TRP A 28 -8.72 12.07 12.23
C TRP A 28 -8.60 11.09 13.39
N LEU A 29 -8.40 11.57 14.61
CA LEU A 29 -8.37 10.71 15.81
C LEU A 29 -9.72 10.07 16.05
N GLU A 30 -10.81 10.82 15.90
CA GLU A 30 -12.18 10.29 15.96
C GLU A 30 -12.44 9.31 14.83
N SER A 31 -12.01 9.59 13.60
CA SER A 31 -12.15 8.66 12.46
C SER A 31 -11.39 7.35 12.67
N LEU A 32 -10.20 7.39 13.29
CA LEU A 32 -9.43 6.19 13.64
C LEU A 32 -10.06 5.40 14.81
N ARG A 33 -10.78 6.09 15.71
CA ARG A 33 -11.56 5.47 16.80
C ARG A 33 -12.95 4.99 16.33
N GLY A 34 -13.48 5.62 15.28
CA GLY A 34 -14.82 5.47 14.75
C GLY A 34 -15.02 4.15 14.02
N ASP A 35 -16.08 3.45 14.41
CA ASP A 35 -16.55 2.14 13.90
C ASP A 35 -15.56 0.97 13.94
N THR A 36 -14.99 0.72 15.12
CA THR A 36 -14.30 -0.54 15.50
C THR A 36 -15.16 -1.80 15.41
N ARG A 37 -16.43 -1.71 15.00
CA ARG A 37 -17.32 -2.88 14.86
C ARG A 37 -16.85 -3.85 13.80
N VAL A 38 -16.08 -3.39 12.82
CA VAL A 38 -15.52 -4.24 11.76
C VAL A 38 -14.01 -4.15 11.82
N LYS A 39 -13.40 -5.20 12.37
CA LYS A 39 -11.95 -5.36 12.32
C LYS A 39 -11.54 -5.57 10.87
N ALA A 40 -10.61 -4.75 10.39
CA ALA A 40 -10.01 -4.96 9.09
C ALA A 40 -9.44 -6.37 9.00
N ARG A 41 -9.75 -7.08 7.91
CA ARG A 41 -9.39 -8.49 7.75
C ARG A 41 -8.84 -8.71 6.36
N LEU A 42 -7.64 -9.28 6.30
CA LEU A 42 -7.00 -9.67 5.06
C LEU A 42 -7.22 -11.17 4.84
N GLU A 43 -7.88 -11.50 3.74
CA GLU A 43 -7.99 -12.86 3.22
C GLU A 43 -7.03 -13.03 2.06
N LEU A 44 -6.36 -14.18 2.02
CA LEU A 44 -5.38 -14.53 1.00
C LEU A 44 -5.76 -15.88 0.39
N GLU A 45 -5.89 -15.91 -0.93
CA GLU A 45 -6.10 -17.14 -1.70
C GLU A 45 -4.87 -17.36 -2.58
N GLU A 46 -4.20 -18.50 -2.45
CA GLU A 46 -2.98 -18.79 -3.21
C GLU A 46 -3.30 -18.95 -4.71
N ILE A 47 -2.53 -18.26 -5.54
CA ILE A 47 -2.58 -18.37 -6.99
C ILE A 47 -1.40 -19.25 -7.44
N PRO A 48 -1.64 -20.37 -8.12
CA PRO A 48 -0.57 -21.14 -8.74
C PRO A 48 0.22 -20.27 -9.72
N TYR A 49 1.52 -20.07 -9.43
CA TYR A 49 2.39 -19.23 -10.25
C TYR A 49 3.71 -19.97 -10.53
N PRO A 50 4.29 -19.88 -11.75
CA PRO A 50 5.45 -20.68 -12.16
C PRO A 50 6.78 -20.18 -11.58
N LEU A 51 6.82 -19.82 -10.29
CA LEU A 51 8.04 -19.43 -9.58
C LEU A 51 8.14 -20.18 -8.25
N SER A 52 9.19 -20.97 -8.08
CA SER A 52 9.41 -21.78 -6.89
C SER A 52 9.80 -20.98 -5.65
N LYS A 53 10.35 -19.77 -5.84
CA LYS A 53 10.89 -18.93 -4.75
C LYS A 53 9.92 -17.86 -4.25
N VAL A 54 8.75 -17.72 -4.85
CA VAL A 54 7.76 -16.67 -4.52
C VAL A 54 6.40 -17.34 -4.37
N GLU A 55 5.67 -16.95 -3.34
CA GLU A 55 4.25 -17.28 -3.19
C GLU A 55 3.42 -16.07 -3.62
N VAL A 56 2.36 -16.33 -4.39
CA VAL A 56 1.49 -15.31 -4.97
C VAL A 56 0.07 -15.56 -4.50
N PHE A 57 -0.61 -14.51 -4.07
CA PHE A 57 -1.97 -14.60 -3.53
C PHE A 57 -2.88 -13.54 -4.16
N ALA A 58 -4.12 -13.92 -4.44
CA ALA A 58 -5.22 -12.98 -4.53
C ALA A 58 -5.51 -12.46 -3.12
N ALA A 59 -5.55 -11.15 -2.95
CA ALA A 59 -5.80 -10.52 -1.66
C ALA A 59 -7.19 -9.88 -1.65
N THR A 60 -7.93 -10.10 -0.57
CA THR A 60 -9.16 -9.36 -0.25
C THR A 60 -9.00 -8.71 1.11
N LEU A 61 -9.02 -7.37 1.16
CA LEU A 61 -9.03 -6.61 2.40
C LEU A 61 -10.46 -6.11 2.67
N LEU A 62 -11.08 -6.61 3.73
CA LEU A 62 -12.29 -6.00 4.29
C LEU A 62 -11.88 -4.75 5.07
N SER A 63 -12.27 -3.58 4.57
CA SER A 63 -11.99 -2.29 5.22
C SER A 63 -12.98 -1.97 6.35
N GLY A 64 -12.64 -1.01 7.21
CA GLY A 64 -13.41 -0.70 8.44
C GLY A 64 -14.85 -0.26 8.18
N ASP A 65 -15.15 0.28 7.00
CA ASP A 65 -16.49 0.65 6.55
C ASP A 65 -17.18 -0.45 5.72
N ARG A 66 -16.71 -1.70 5.83
CA ARG A 66 -17.27 -2.91 5.22
C ARG A 66 -17.13 -3.02 3.70
N VAL A 67 -16.30 -2.18 3.08
CA VAL A 67 -16.00 -2.32 1.65
C VAL A 67 -14.84 -3.31 1.48
N GLU A 68 -14.98 -4.24 0.54
CA GLU A 68 -13.89 -5.13 0.13
C GLU A 68 -13.00 -4.45 -0.91
N LEU A 69 -11.69 -4.48 -0.67
CA LEU A 69 -10.67 -4.08 -1.63
C LEU A 69 -9.97 -5.33 -2.16
N LYS A 70 -9.88 -5.46 -3.48
CA LYS A 70 -9.20 -6.58 -4.14
C LYS A 70 -7.77 -6.20 -4.47
N GLY A 71 -6.89 -7.19 -4.52
CA GLY A 71 -5.46 -6.94 -4.63
C GLY A 71 -4.64 -8.18 -4.95
N TYR A 72 -3.33 -7.98 -4.93
CA TYR A 72 -2.35 -9.05 -4.89
C TYR A 72 -1.47 -8.92 -3.65
N TYR A 73 -1.10 -10.06 -3.08
CA TYR A 73 -0.07 -10.16 -2.08
C TYR A 73 0.99 -11.14 -2.56
N LEU A 74 2.26 -10.73 -2.52
CA LEU A 74 3.39 -11.56 -2.88
C LEU A 74 4.39 -11.58 -1.75
N ARG A 75 5.06 -12.71 -1.56
CA ARG A 75 6.19 -12.81 -0.63
C ARG A 75 7.21 -13.84 -1.10
N PRO A 76 8.47 -13.73 -0.67
CA PRO A 76 9.40 -14.86 -0.72
C PRO A 76 8.75 -16.10 -0.13
N ARG A 77 8.98 -17.25 -0.77
CA ARG A 77 8.54 -18.52 -0.24
C ARG A 77 9.19 -18.73 1.12
N ALA A 78 8.38 -18.94 2.15
CA ALA A 78 8.89 -19.08 3.51
C ALA A 78 9.84 -20.29 3.61
N ILE A 79 11.10 -20.05 3.99
CA ILE A 79 12.05 -21.11 4.35
C ILE A 79 11.82 -21.51 5.81
N ASN A 80 11.47 -20.53 6.66
CA ASN A 80 11.07 -20.74 8.05
C ASN A 80 9.68 -20.14 8.31
N PRO A 81 8.72 -20.91 8.85
CA PRO A 81 7.38 -20.40 9.18
C PRO A 81 7.34 -19.23 10.17
N ARG A 82 8.42 -19.03 10.96
CA ARG A 82 8.54 -17.95 11.94
C ARG A 82 9.30 -16.72 11.42
N GLU A 83 9.70 -16.73 10.16
CA GLU A 83 10.44 -15.62 9.56
C GLU A 83 9.53 -14.40 9.37
N THR A 84 9.93 -13.28 9.96
CA THR A 84 9.29 -11.98 9.74
C THR A 84 9.92 -11.32 8.52
N LEU A 85 9.09 -10.94 7.55
CA LEU A 85 9.54 -10.29 6.33
C LEU A 85 9.30 -8.78 6.41
N PRO A 86 10.18 -7.94 5.84
CA PRO A 86 9.87 -6.53 5.65
C PRO A 86 8.64 -6.38 4.74
N GLY A 87 7.70 -5.53 5.14
CA GLY A 87 6.44 -5.31 4.44
C GLY A 87 6.44 -4.04 3.59
N LEU A 88 5.86 -4.13 2.39
CA LEU A 88 5.60 -3.01 1.50
C LEU A 88 4.11 -2.97 1.14
N VAL A 89 3.53 -1.77 1.18
CA VAL A 89 2.18 -1.51 0.69
C VAL A 89 2.27 -0.56 -0.51
N ARG A 90 1.81 -1.02 -1.67
CA ARG A 90 1.82 -0.23 -2.91
C ARG A 90 0.45 0.39 -3.15
N PHE A 91 0.43 1.72 -3.27
CA PHE A 91 -0.71 2.47 -3.79
C PHE A 91 -0.44 2.86 -5.24
N HIS A 92 -1.47 2.76 -6.09
CA HIS A 92 -1.36 3.13 -7.49
C HIS A 92 -1.68 4.62 -7.73
N GLY A 93 -1.28 5.12 -8.90
CA GLY A 93 -1.62 6.48 -9.33
C GLY A 93 -3.11 6.64 -9.66
N TYR A 94 -3.52 7.88 -9.94
CA TYR A 94 -4.91 8.21 -10.31
C TYR A 94 -5.37 7.39 -11.53
N SER A 95 -6.61 6.90 -11.52
CA SER A 95 -7.18 5.94 -12.50
C SER A 95 -6.40 4.64 -12.71
N GLY A 96 -5.43 4.33 -11.84
CA GLY A 96 -4.66 3.10 -11.89
C GLY A 96 -5.39 1.91 -11.27
N ASN A 97 -4.64 0.84 -11.03
CA ASN A 97 -5.09 -0.36 -10.34
C ASN A 97 -3.90 -1.01 -9.59
N ARG A 98 -4.15 -2.13 -8.92
CA ARG A 98 -3.20 -2.97 -8.18
C ARG A 98 -1.98 -3.43 -9.00
N GLY A 99 -1.98 -3.21 -10.30
CA GLY A 99 -0.96 -3.58 -11.29
C GLY A 99 -0.86 -5.09 -11.51
N GLN A 100 0.18 -5.50 -12.22
CA GLN A 100 0.41 -6.91 -12.55
C GLN A 100 1.29 -7.62 -11.53
N ILE A 101 1.12 -8.94 -11.37
CA ILE A 101 1.97 -9.78 -10.53
C ILE A 101 3.45 -9.61 -10.90
N SER A 102 3.76 -9.53 -12.20
CA SER A 102 5.11 -9.34 -12.73
C SER A 102 5.82 -8.09 -12.21
N GLU A 103 5.08 -6.98 -12.03
CA GLU A 103 5.61 -5.73 -11.48
C GLU A 103 5.96 -5.85 -10.00
N LEU A 104 5.23 -6.70 -9.28
CA LEU A 104 5.39 -6.91 -7.84
C LEU A 104 6.51 -7.92 -7.52
N LEU A 105 6.84 -8.81 -8.47
CA LEU A 105 7.88 -9.84 -8.31
C LEU A 105 9.24 -9.27 -7.93
N PHE A 106 9.59 -8.08 -8.45
CA PHE A 106 10.86 -7.43 -8.13
C PHE A 106 11.06 -7.30 -6.61
N TRP A 107 10.04 -6.87 -5.89
CA TRP A 107 10.09 -6.69 -4.44
C TRP A 107 10.14 -8.03 -3.69
N ALA A 108 9.32 -8.99 -4.13
CA ALA A 108 9.31 -10.32 -3.53
C ALA A 108 10.65 -11.03 -3.68
N LEU A 109 11.33 -10.89 -4.83
CA LEU A 109 12.65 -11.46 -5.06
C LEU A 109 13.76 -10.79 -4.25
N GLN A 110 13.55 -9.55 -3.78
CA GLN A 110 14.46 -8.83 -2.88
C GLN A 110 14.22 -9.16 -1.39
N GLY A 111 13.27 -10.03 -1.07
CA GLY A 111 12.99 -10.42 0.32
C GLY A 111 11.77 -9.73 0.95
N TYR A 112 11.02 -8.92 0.21
CA TYR A 112 9.89 -8.17 0.76
C TYR A 112 8.56 -8.89 0.59
N ALA A 113 7.71 -8.81 1.61
CA ALA A 113 6.29 -9.08 1.46
C ALA A 113 5.61 -7.81 0.90
N ILE A 114 4.93 -7.90 -0.23
CA ILE A 114 4.30 -6.75 -0.89
C ILE A 114 2.79 -6.96 -1.05
N LEU A 115 2.01 -5.98 -0.59
CA LEU A 115 0.56 -5.89 -0.77
C LEU A 115 0.25 -4.74 -1.72
N ALA A 116 -0.50 -5.01 -2.79
CA ALA A 116 -1.03 -3.99 -3.69
C ALA A 116 -2.55 -4.15 -3.80
N LEU A 117 -3.29 -3.09 -3.50
CA LEU A 117 -4.75 -3.08 -3.50
C LEU A 117 -5.28 -2.14 -4.58
N ASP A 118 -6.44 -2.46 -5.13
CA ASP A 118 -7.25 -1.51 -5.89
C ASP A 118 -7.91 -0.52 -4.93
N VAL A 119 -7.70 0.76 -5.20
CA VAL A 119 -8.47 1.83 -4.56
C VAL A 119 -9.88 1.83 -5.14
N ARG A 120 -10.86 2.26 -4.37
CA ARG A 120 -12.29 2.26 -4.75
C ARG A 120 -12.55 3.14 -5.97
N GLY A 121 -13.27 2.59 -6.94
CA GLY A 121 -13.62 3.23 -8.22
C GLY A 121 -13.19 2.37 -9.39
#